data_AF-A0A223P5K8-F1
#
_entry.id   AF-A0A223P5K8-F1
#
_cell.length_a   1.000
_cell.length_b   1.000
_cell.length_c   1.000
_cell.angle_alpha   90.00
_cell.angle_beta   90.00
_cell.angle_gamma   90.00
#
_symmetry.space_group_name_H-M   'P 1'
#
loop_
_entity.id
_entity.type
_entity.pdbx_description
1 polymer ?
#
loop_
_entity_poly.entity_id
_entity_poly.type
_entity_poly.pdbx_seq_one_letter_code
_entity_poly.pdbx_strand_id
1 'polypeptide(L)'
;MAVAALNMDVTDLGAKDFFLARQPILNIEQELIGYELLFRSTGVNRAAVTDDAAATAAVIEHAAELGLHNVIGSLTAFLNVDAAILMSDVVFVLPKEHVILEILETVELTPPLMRRIETLTEAGYVFAIDDLVQESARTDQLMPFARIVKVDVLKMPVEEIAALSASLRQKGKKLLAEKVETIDQFKLCRDYGFDYYQGYYFAKPDVLQGKKLSASCVIIMQILALIIKGANNYEIVRFIKQDVALSLMLLRLVNTPLCGFRRHIASLSQALLVLGDRQLKRWLQILLYANPNSNRQSASSPLMILAATRGKMCELLSQKIQPRRPNKSDTAFMVGVLSLTDALFNLEIADVIGQIGVSIEIREALLSRAGFYGGLLLLVESAEKPELLSPARLNEMLSNFQLSAEEFYSVQKEAFEWGNSVSENMSADEQSKH
;
A
#
# COMPACT_ATOMS: atom_id res chain seq x y z
N MET A 1 -45.73 -4.81 -24.10
CA MET A 1 -45.24 -3.75 -25.01
C MET A 1 -44.72 -2.60 -24.17
N ALA A 2 -43.53 -2.78 -23.57
CA ALA A 2 -42.92 -1.81 -22.67
C ALA A 2 -41.46 -1.68 -23.06
N VAL A 3 -41.19 -0.75 -23.97
CA VAL A 3 -39.87 -0.20 -24.29
C VAL A 3 -40.13 1.28 -24.56
N ALA A 4 -39.28 2.14 -23.98
CA ALA A 4 -39.25 3.61 -24.09
C ALA A 4 -39.79 4.38 -22.88
N ALA A 5 -38.93 4.55 -21.86
CA ALA A 5 -38.76 5.80 -21.09
C ALA A 5 -37.62 5.63 -20.06
N LEU A 6 -36.40 5.40 -20.54
CA LEU A 6 -35.16 5.54 -19.75
C LEU A 6 -34.11 6.21 -20.67
N ASN A 7 -34.36 7.48 -21.00
CA ASN A 7 -33.33 8.39 -21.51
C ASN A 7 -33.27 9.57 -20.54
N MET A 8 -32.65 9.35 -19.38
CA MET A 8 -31.89 10.41 -18.73
C MET A 8 -30.44 10.09 -19.07
N ASP A 9 -29.77 11.01 -19.75
CA ASP A 9 -28.37 10.94 -20.13
C ASP A 9 -27.49 10.77 -18.89
N VAL A 10 -27.27 9.53 -18.47
CA VAL A 10 -26.13 9.15 -17.64
C VAL A 10 -24.94 9.27 -18.55
N THR A 11 -24.21 10.36 -18.40
CA THR A 11 -22.91 10.53 -19.04
C THR A 11 -22.02 9.38 -18.55
N ASP A 12 -21.55 8.57 -19.49
CA ASP A 12 -20.56 7.51 -19.34
C ASP A 12 -19.33 8.02 -18.56
N LEU A 13 -19.39 7.94 -17.23
CA LEU A 13 -18.24 8.03 -16.33
C LEU A 13 -17.51 6.69 -16.41
N GLY A 14 -17.02 6.35 -17.60
CA GLY A 14 -16.10 5.22 -17.77
C GLY A 14 -14.87 5.42 -16.90
N ALA A 15 -14.04 4.38 -16.79
CA ALA A 15 -12.76 4.28 -16.06
C ALA A 15 -11.68 5.35 -16.37
N LYS A 16 -12.06 6.44 -17.03
CA LYS A 16 -11.23 7.45 -17.67
C LYS A 16 -10.64 8.46 -16.72
N ASP A 17 -11.10 8.54 -15.47
CA ASP A 17 -10.69 9.63 -14.60
C ASP A 17 -10.49 9.27 -13.12
N PHE A 18 -9.83 8.17 -12.73
CA PHE A 18 -9.49 8.00 -11.30
C PHE A 18 -8.17 7.29 -10.97
N PHE A 19 -7.64 7.59 -9.77
CA PHE A 19 -6.51 6.92 -9.12
C PHE A 19 -6.95 6.19 -7.86
N LEU A 20 -6.27 5.09 -7.52
CA LEU A 20 -6.51 4.33 -6.30
C LEU A 20 -5.29 4.36 -5.38
N ALA A 21 -5.41 5.02 -4.23
CA ALA A 21 -4.43 4.88 -3.15
C ALA A 21 -4.90 3.80 -2.16
N ARG A 22 -3.95 3.10 -1.55
CA ARG A 22 -4.22 2.17 -0.45
C ARG A 22 -3.39 2.56 0.76
N GLN A 23 -4.06 2.77 1.88
CA GLN A 23 -3.40 3.10 3.14
C GLN A 23 -3.46 1.88 4.07
N PRO A 24 -2.30 1.37 4.55
CA PRO A 24 -2.27 0.19 5.39
C PRO A 24 -2.88 0.48 6.76
N ILE A 25 -3.67 -0.48 7.24
CA ILE A 25 -4.22 -0.49 8.60
C ILE A 25 -3.60 -1.68 9.34
N LEU A 26 -3.05 -1.41 10.53
CA LEU A 26 -2.37 -2.40 11.35
C LEU A 26 -3.10 -2.70 12.66
N ASN A 27 -2.87 -3.89 13.21
CA ASN A 27 -3.25 -4.22 14.59
C ASN A 27 -2.19 -3.76 15.61
N ILE A 28 -2.43 -4.09 16.89
CA ILE A 28 -1.52 -3.78 18.01
C ILE A 28 -0.16 -4.47 17.91
N GLU A 29 -0.07 -5.61 17.24
CA GLU A 29 1.17 -6.31 16.91
C GLU A 29 1.92 -5.68 15.72
N GLN A 30 1.37 -4.62 15.10
CA GLN A 30 1.84 -3.99 13.86
C GLN A 30 1.74 -4.90 12.62
N GLU A 31 0.78 -5.83 12.62
CA GLU A 31 0.48 -6.69 11.48
C GLU A 31 -0.55 -6.03 10.57
N LEU A 32 -0.35 -6.17 9.27
CA LEU A 32 -1.29 -5.71 8.25
C LEU A 32 -2.60 -6.50 8.31
N ILE A 33 -3.69 -5.80 8.64
CA ILE A 33 -5.05 -6.37 8.70
C ILE A 33 -5.93 -5.91 7.53
N GLY A 34 -5.59 -4.80 6.89
CA GLY A 34 -6.45 -4.18 5.90
C GLY A 34 -5.84 -2.98 5.22
N TYR A 35 -6.59 -2.47 4.24
CA TYR A 35 -6.29 -1.22 3.57
C TYR A 35 -7.52 -0.33 3.56
N GLU A 36 -7.36 0.95 3.86
CA GLU A 36 -8.30 1.96 3.40
C GLU A 36 -8.05 2.21 1.91
N LEU A 37 -9.11 2.12 1.11
CA LEU A 37 -9.04 2.38 -0.32
C LEU A 37 -9.55 3.80 -0.60
N LEU A 38 -8.65 4.64 -1.11
CA LEU A 38 -8.92 6.02 -1.45
C LEU A 38 -8.97 6.16 -2.95
N PHE A 39 -10.12 6.60 -3.46
CA PHE A 39 -10.30 6.82 -4.89
C PHE A 39 -10.40 8.31 -5.16
N ARG A 40 -9.76 8.77 -6.24
CA ARG A 40 -9.66 10.19 -6.56
C ARG A 40 -9.86 10.43 -8.04
N SER A 41 -10.65 11.44 -8.41
CA SER A 41 -10.89 11.75 -9.83
C SER A 41 -9.76 12.57 -10.47
N THR A 42 -9.51 12.39 -11.78
CA THR A 42 -8.47 13.11 -12.55
C THR A 42 -8.99 14.30 -13.36
N GLY A 43 -10.29 14.62 -13.34
CA GLY A 43 -10.87 15.66 -14.18
C GLY A 43 -10.55 17.11 -13.75
N VAL A 44 -9.89 17.90 -14.59
CA VAL A 44 -9.54 19.34 -14.37
C VAL A 44 -10.66 20.32 -14.78
N ASN A 45 -11.75 19.87 -15.40
CA ASN A 45 -12.74 20.77 -15.99
C ASN A 45 -14.19 20.56 -15.50
N ARG A 46 -14.41 20.72 -14.19
CA ARG A 46 -15.66 21.31 -13.68
C ARG A 46 -15.35 22.19 -12.48
N ALA A 47 -15.67 23.48 -12.62
CA ALA A 47 -15.77 24.39 -11.49
C ALA A 47 -16.57 23.73 -10.36
N ALA A 48 -16.04 23.75 -9.13
CA ALA A 48 -16.75 23.43 -7.89
C ALA A 48 -17.80 22.31 -8.02
N VAL A 49 -17.36 21.04 -8.03
CA VAL A 49 -18.30 19.93 -7.92
C VAL A 49 -18.08 19.19 -6.61
N THR A 50 -18.99 19.46 -5.70
CA THR A 50 -19.38 18.67 -4.54
C THR A 50 -19.96 17.32 -4.98
N ASP A 51 -19.16 16.43 -5.57
CA ASP A 51 -19.66 15.14 -6.08
C ASP A 51 -18.70 14.00 -5.73
N ASP A 52 -18.52 13.81 -4.42
CA ASP A 52 -17.96 12.60 -3.82
C ASP A 52 -18.83 11.35 -4.16
N ALA A 53 -20.10 11.54 -4.54
CA ALA A 53 -21.05 10.49 -4.88
C ALA A 53 -20.73 9.80 -6.21
N ALA A 54 -20.45 10.57 -7.28
CA ALA A 54 -20.11 10.01 -8.59
C ALA A 54 -18.77 9.27 -8.57
N ALA A 55 -17.78 9.78 -7.82
CA ALA A 55 -16.51 9.09 -7.62
C ALA A 55 -16.76 7.76 -6.92
N THR A 56 -17.51 7.74 -5.83
CA THR A 56 -17.61 6.56 -4.97
C THR A 56 -18.59 5.50 -5.54
N ALA A 57 -19.53 5.86 -6.42
CA ALA A 57 -20.38 4.89 -7.13
C ALA A 57 -19.59 4.14 -8.22
N ALA A 58 -18.78 4.86 -9.01
CA ALA A 58 -17.84 4.27 -9.95
C ALA A 58 -16.82 3.36 -9.22
N VAL A 59 -16.48 3.71 -7.98
CA VAL A 59 -15.60 2.92 -7.09
C VAL A 59 -16.17 1.56 -6.74
N ILE A 60 -17.46 1.48 -6.40
CA ILE A 60 -18.06 0.19 -6.04
C ILE A 60 -18.29 -0.66 -7.28
N GLU A 61 -18.74 -0.04 -8.37
CA GLU A 61 -18.89 -0.71 -9.66
C GLU A 61 -17.54 -1.27 -10.15
N HIS A 62 -16.46 -0.51 -10.03
CA HIS A 62 -15.11 -1.00 -10.34
C HIS A 62 -14.57 -1.98 -9.30
N ALA A 63 -14.75 -1.78 -7.99
CA ALA A 63 -14.32 -2.75 -6.99
C ALA A 63 -15.00 -4.12 -7.20
N ALA A 64 -16.25 -4.10 -7.67
CA ALA A 64 -17.00 -5.27 -8.11
C ALA A 64 -16.47 -5.85 -9.43
N GLU A 65 -16.21 -5.04 -10.46
CA GLU A 65 -15.69 -5.49 -11.76
C GLU A 65 -14.24 -6.01 -11.70
N LEU A 66 -13.40 -5.41 -10.88
CA LEU A 66 -11.95 -5.65 -10.85
C LEU A 66 -11.55 -6.85 -10.00
N GLY A 67 -12.46 -7.33 -9.15
CA GLY A 67 -12.19 -8.28 -8.09
C GLY A 67 -11.38 -7.62 -6.98
N LEU A 68 -12.04 -7.13 -5.93
CA LEU A 68 -11.44 -6.51 -4.75
C LEU A 68 -10.21 -7.27 -4.21
N HIS A 69 -10.23 -8.61 -4.30
CA HIS A 69 -9.11 -9.50 -3.96
C HIS A 69 -7.78 -9.14 -4.67
N ASN A 70 -7.82 -8.65 -5.91
CA ASN A 70 -6.60 -8.26 -6.63
C ASN A 70 -5.91 -7.03 -6.02
N VAL A 71 -6.69 -6.15 -5.40
CA VAL A 71 -6.21 -4.92 -4.78
C VAL A 71 -5.74 -5.16 -3.34
N ILE A 72 -6.53 -5.88 -2.54
CA ILE A 72 -6.27 -6.05 -1.10
C ILE A 72 -5.73 -7.43 -0.72
N GLY A 73 -5.70 -8.38 -1.65
CA GLY A 73 -5.41 -9.78 -1.34
C GLY A 73 -6.52 -10.41 -0.51
N SER A 74 -6.14 -11.07 0.58
CA SER A 74 -7.03 -11.70 1.56
C SER A 74 -7.45 -10.79 2.72
N LEU A 75 -7.00 -9.53 2.71
CA LEU A 75 -7.20 -8.57 3.80
C LEU A 75 -8.58 -7.90 3.76
N THR A 76 -8.86 -7.01 4.72
CA THR A 76 -10.09 -6.21 4.77
C THR A 76 -9.91 -4.86 4.06
N ALA A 77 -10.87 -4.48 3.22
CA ALA A 77 -10.97 -3.13 2.65
C ALA A 77 -11.85 -2.25 3.53
N PHE A 78 -11.35 -1.06 3.82
CA PHE A 78 -12.14 0.03 4.37
C PHE A 78 -12.49 0.98 3.23
N LEU A 79 -13.79 1.22 3.03
CA LEU A 79 -14.33 2.00 1.92
C LEU A 79 -15.10 3.19 2.46
N ASN A 80 -14.65 4.39 2.10
CA ASN A 80 -15.42 5.61 2.29
C ASN A 80 -16.75 5.52 1.54
N VAL A 81 -17.86 5.77 2.24
CA VAL A 81 -19.20 5.78 1.65
C VAL A 81 -19.97 7.03 2.04
N ASP A 82 -20.66 7.58 1.07
CA ASP A 82 -21.55 8.72 1.24
C ASP A 82 -23.03 8.31 1.25
N ALA A 83 -23.92 9.30 1.36
CA ALA A 83 -25.36 9.04 1.37
C ALA A 83 -25.86 8.39 0.08
N ALA A 84 -25.30 8.77 -1.08
CA ALA A 84 -25.74 8.25 -2.38
C ALA A 84 -25.48 6.75 -2.50
N ILE A 85 -24.31 6.31 -2.03
CA ILE A 85 -23.92 4.90 -2.05
C ILE A 85 -24.66 4.07 -1.06
N LEU A 86 -24.77 4.56 0.18
CA LEU A 86 -25.53 3.86 1.21
C LEU A 86 -26.95 3.59 0.72
N MET A 87 -27.55 4.52 -0.02
CA MET A 87 -28.88 4.39 -0.62
C MET A 87 -28.94 3.52 -1.88
N SER A 88 -27.80 3.24 -2.52
CA SER A 88 -27.70 2.42 -3.72
C SER A 88 -27.61 0.92 -3.39
N ASP A 89 -28.21 0.08 -4.23
CA ASP A 89 -28.09 -1.38 -4.12
C ASP A 89 -26.74 -1.92 -4.61
N VAL A 90 -25.88 -1.05 -5.18
CA VAL A 90 -24.51 -1.40 -5.59
C VAL A 90 -23.68 -1.94 -4.42
N VAL A 91 -23.98 -1.50 -3.18
CA VAL A 91 -23.34 -2.00 -1.95
C VAL A 91 -23.48 -3.52 -1.81
N PHE A 92 -24.59 -4.10 -2.28
CA PHE A 92 -24.83 -5.54 -2.19
C PHE A 92 -23.91 -6.40 -3.07
N VAL A 93 -23.20 -5.77 -4.01
CA VAL A 93 -22.19 -6.47 -4.85
C VAL A 93 -20.87 -6.63 -4.09
N LEU A 94 -20.64 -5.84 -3.04
CA LEU A 94 -19.41 -5.91 -2.25
C LEU A 94 -19.39 -7.16 -1.37
N PRO A 95 -18.23 -7.86 -1.27
CA PRO A 95 -18.07 -9.01 -0.39
C PRO A 95 -18.01 -8.53 1.07
N LYS A 96 -19.16 -8.57 1.75
CA LYS A 96 -19.33 -8.05 3.12
C LYS A 96 -18.35 -8.65 4.15
N GLU A 97 -17.81 -9.84 3.89
CA GLU A 97 -16.81 -10.49 4.74
C GLU A 97 -15.44 -9.79 4.68
N HIS A 98 -15.17 -9.03 3.61
CA HIS A 98 -13.91 -8.35 3.35
C HIS A 98 -14.04 -6.82 3.30
N VAL A 99 -15.21 -6.27 3.61
CA VAL A 99 -15.47 -4.83 3.45
C VAL A 99 -16.05 -4.23 4.74
N ILE A 100 -15.46 -3.10 5.13
CA ILE A 100 -15.96 -2.20 6.17
C ILE A 100 -16.33 -0.88 5.50
N LEU A 101 -17.55 -0.42 5.72
CA LEU A 101 -18.09 0.81 5.14
C LEU A 101 -17.86 1.97 6.11
N GLU A 102 -17.05 2.94 5.72
CA GLU A 102 -16.71 4.12 6.51
C GLU A 102 -17.70 5.26 6.22
N ILE A 103 -18.50 5.62 7.21
CA ILE A 103 -19.47 6.72 7.09
C ILE A 103 -18.73 8.02 7.35
N LEU A 104 -18.52 8.79 6.27
CA LEU A 104 -17.80 10.06 6.30
C LEU A 104 -18.45 11.10 7.21
N GLU A 105 -17.66 12.01 7.77
CA GLU A 105 -18.16 13.08 8.63
C GLU A 105 -19.09 14.09 7.90
N THR A 106 -19.13 14.08 6.57
CA THR A 106 -19.96 14.98 5.75
C THR A 106 -21.38 14.44 5.52
N VAL A 107 -21.64 13.16 5.83
CA VAL A 107 -22.91 12.50 5.55
C VAL A 107 -24.02 12.95 6.51
N GLU A 108 -25.09 13.50 5.95
CA GLU A 108 -26.30 13.91 6.68
C GLU A 108 -27.20 12.70 7.02
N LEU A 109 -27.47 12.49 8.30
CA LEU A 109 -28.24 11.34 8.81
C LEU A 109 -29.75 11.59 8.76
N THR A 110 -30.33 11.51 7.56
CA THR A 110 -31.78 11.62 7.39
C THR A 110 -32.50 10.33 7.85
N PRO A 111 -33.80 10.38 8.24
CA PRO A 111 -34.54 9.18 8.63
C PRO A 111 -34.59 8.07 7.56
N PRO A 112 -34.68 8.37 6.25
CA PRO A 112 -34.51 7.34 5.21
C PRO A 112 -33.12 6.70 5.23
N LEU A 113 -32.06 7.49 5.40
CA LEU A 113 -30.68 6.98 5.43
C LEU A 113 -30.43 6.09 6.65
N MET A 114 -30.95 6.47 7.83
CA MET A 114 -30.85 5.65 9.03
C MET A 114 -31.52 4.29 8.88
N ARG A 115 -32.71 4.23 8.28
CA ARG A 115 -33.38 2.96 7.94
C ARG A 115 -32.57 2.11 6.96
N ARG A 116 -31.87 2.77 6.02
CA ARG A 116 -31.01 2.08 5.07
C ARG A 116 -29.77 1.50 5.76
N ILE A 117 -29.12 2.24 6.66
CA ILE A 117 -28.00 1.73 7.47
C ILE A 117 -28.43 0.52 8.31
N GLU A 118 -29.62 0.56 8.91
CA GLU A 118 -30.19 -0.57 9.65
C GLU A 118 -30.38 -1.79 8.73
N THR A 119 -30.96 -1.61 7.55
CA THR A 119 -31.13 -2.69 6.55
C THR A 119 -29.79 -3.31 6.13
N LEU A 120 -28.77 -2.48 5.90
CA LEU A 120 -27.43 -2.96 5.53
C LEU A 120 -26.75 -3.69 6.70
N THR A 121 -26.96 -3.23 7.93
CA THR A 121 -26.47 -3.90 9.14
C THR A 121 -27.10 -5.28 9.29
N GLU A 122 -28.42 -5.41 9.09
CA GLU A 122 -29.14 -6.68 9.09
C GLU A 122 -28.67 -7.63 7.97
N ALA A 123 -28.25 -7.09 6.82
CA ALA A 123 -27.65 -7.86 5.74
C ALA A 123 -26.21 -8.34 6.04
N GLY A 124 -25.61 -7.86 7.13
CA GLY A 124 -24.30 -8.26 7.62
C GLY A 124 -23.14 -7.35 7.23
N TYR A 125 -23.42 -6.14 6.73
CA TYR A 125 -22.37 -5.13 6.51
C TYR A 125 -21.87 -4.55 7.84
N VAL A 126 -20.57 -4.27 7.89
CA VAL A 126 -19.92 -3.68 9.06
C VAL A 126 -19.60 -2.22 8.77
N PHE A 127 -19.94 -1.33 9.71
CA PHE A 127 -19.69 0.10 9.58
C PHE A 127 -18.56 0.58 10.48
N ALA A 128 -17.84 1.59 9.98
CA ALA A 128 -16.95 2.45 10.76
C ALA A 128 -17.46 3.90 10.75
N ILE A 129 -17.24 4.63 11.85
CA ILE A 129 -17.40 6.08 11.89
C ILE A 129 -16.05 6.70 11.59
N ASP A 130 -16.00 7.59 10.60
CA ASP A 130 -14.77 8.24 10.16
C ASP A 130 -14.49 9.57 10.89
N ASP A 131 -13.20 9.90 11.03
CA ASP A 131 -12.67 11.21 11.45
C ASP A 131 -13.28 11.78 12.76
N LEU A 132 -13.52 10.94 13.78
CA LEU A 132 -14.18 11.35 15.02
C LEU A 132 -13.26 12.17 15.93
N VAL A 133 -13.63 13.43 16.17
CA VAL A 133 -12.94 14.34 17.11
C VAL A 133 -13.68 14.46 18.47
N GLN A 134 -15.00 14.33 18.48
CA GLN A 134 -15.80 14.41 19.72
C GLN A 134 -17.15 13.71 19.55
N GLU A 135 -17.70 13.18 20.64
CA GLU A 135 -19.05 12.65 20.64
C GLU A 135 -20.09 13.77 20.40
N SER A 136 -21.10 13.46 19.60
CA SER A 136 -22.18 14.35 19.23
C SER A 136 -23.48 13.58 19.06
N ALA A 137 -24.61 14.28 18.99
CA ALA A 137 -25.92 13.69 18.71
C ALA A 137 -25.95 12.89 17.38
N ARG A 138 -25.06 13.21 16.45
CA ARG A 138 -24.87 12.48 15.20
C ARG A 138 -24.17 11.14 15.43
N THR A 139 -23.07 11.16 16.17
CA THR A 139 -22.27 9.95 16.41
C THR A 139 -23.04 8.96 17.28
N ASP A 140 -23.86 9.47 18.21
CA ASP A 140 -24.75 8.65 19.03
C ASP A 140 -25.79 7.88 18.19
N GLN A 141 -26.27 8.46 17.09
CA GLN A 141 -27.19 7.79 16.16
C GLN A 141 -26.51 6.66 15.38
N LEU A 142 -25.24 6.81 15.00
CA LEU A 142 -24.48 5.79 14.28
C LEU A 142 -23.91 4.70 15.22
N MET A 143 -23.74 5.03 16.50
CA MET A 143 -23.09 4.17 17.48
C MET A 143 -23.68 2.74 17.53
N PRO A 144 -25.01 2.50 17.46
CA PRO A 144 -25.55 1.14 17.46
C PRO A 144 -25.12 0.30 16.24
N PHE A 145 -24.84 0.93 15.11
CA PHE A 145 -24.57 0.28 13.82
C PHE A 145 -23.08 0.16 13.51
N ALA A 146 -22.25 1.04 14.07
CA ALA A 146 -20.81 1.03 13.86
C ALA A 146 -20.08 0.05 14.80
N ARG A 147 -19.13 -0.70 14.26
CA ARG A 147 -18.24 -1.58 15.04
C ARG A 147 -16.89 -0.91 15.34
N ILE A 148 -16.44 -0.07 14.42
CA ILE A 148 -15.15 0.62 14.48
C ILE A 148 -15.39 2.13 14.53
N VAL A 149 -14.55 2.83 15.28
CA VAL A 149 -14.52 4.29 15.31
C VAL A 149 -13.10 4.75 15.03
N LYS A 150 -12.92 5.54 13.98
CA LYS A 150 -11.66 6.14 13.58
C LYS A 150 -11.51 7.47 14.30
N VAL A 151 -10.34 7.70 14.90
CA VAL A 151 -10.03 8.90 15.68
C VAL A 151 -8.76 9.52 15.15
N ASP A 152 -8.84 10.77 14.71
CA ASP A 152 -7.68 11.55 14.29
C ASP A 152 -6.92 12.08 15.51
N VAL A 153 -5.78 11.46 15.80
CA VAL A 153 -4.99 11.77 17.00
C VAL A 153 -4.15 13.04 16.86
N LEU A 154 -4.09 13.66 15.69
CA LEU A 154 -3.41 14.94 15.47
C LEU A 154 -4.32 16.14 15.73
N LYS A 155 -5.64 15.97 15.58
CA LYS A 155 -6.62 17.04 15.77
C LYS A 155 -6.98 17.29 17.25
N MET A 156 -6.48 16.47 18.18
CA MET A 156 -6.93 16.45 19.58
C MET A 156 -5.76 16.53 20.59
N PRO A 157 -5.95 17.22 21.73
CA PRO A 157 -5.07 17.08 22.90
C PRO A 157 -5.07 15.65 23.45
N VAL A 158 -3.94 15.25 24.04
CA VAL A 158 -3.72 13.90 24.57
C VAL A 158 -4.77 13.50 25.62
N GLU A 159 -5.17 14.42 26.48
CA GLU A 159 -6.16 14.21 27.53
C GLU A 159 -7.56 13.93 26.95
N GLU A 160 -7.91 14.58 25.84
CA GLU A 160 -9.19 14.38 25.17
C GLU A 160 -9.25 13.03 24.45
N ILE A 161 -8.13 12.61 23.84
CA ILE A 161 -8.00 11.28 23.22
C ILE A 161 -8.24 10.19 24.27
N ALA A 162 -7.66 10.34 25.47
CA ALA A 162 -7.81 9.38 26.56
C ALA A 162 -9.27 9.28 27.06
N ALA A 163 -9.96 10.41 27.19
CA ALA A 163 -11.36 10.43 27.62
C ALA A 163 -12.29 9.84 26.55
N LEU A 164 -12.10 10.22 25.29
CA LEU A 164 -12.87 9.72 24.16
C LEU A 164 -12.69 8.21 23.98
N SER A 165 -11.44 7.72 24.00
CA SER A 165 -11.15 6.30 23.86
C SER A 165 -11.79 5.47 24.97
N ALA A 166 -11.74 5.94 26.22
CA ALA A 166 -12.37 5.28 27.35
C ALA A 166 -13.90 5.19 27.19
N SER A 167 -14.56 6.27 26.76
CA SER A 167 -16.01 6.29 26.50
C SER A 167 -16.40 5.29 25.41
N LEU A 168 -15.73 5.34 24.26
CA LEU A 168 -16.04 4.48 23.12
C LEU A 168 -15.79 2.99 23.43
N ARG A 169 -14.75 2.68 24.22
CA ARG A 169 -14.48 1.32 24.68
C ARG A 169 -15.54 0.81 25.65
N GLN A 170 -16.07 1.66 26.53
CA GLN A 170 -17.21 1.29 27.39
C GLN A 170 -18.46 0.97 26.56
N LYS A 171 -18.62 1.62 25.40
CA LYS A 171 -19.67 1.33 24.40
C LYS A 171 -19.36 0.10 23.52
N GLY A 172 -18.29 -0.64 23.82
CA GLY A 172 -17.90 -1.87 23.14
C GLY A 172 -17.33 -1.67 21.73
N LYS A 173 -16.84 -0.47 21.41
CA LYS A 173 -16.31 -0.14 20.08
C LYS A 173 -14.83 -0.49 19.97
N LYS A 174 -14.45 -0.91 18.77
CA LYS A 174 -13.06 -1.02 18.35
C LYS A 174 -12.56 0.34 17.87
N LEU A 175 -11.33 0.69 18.20
CA LEU A 175 -10.78 2.01 17.90
C LEU A 175 -9.65 1.91 16.88
N LEU A 176 -9.69 2.79 15.88
CA LEU A 176 -8.64 2.96 14.88
C LEU A 176 -8.03 4.35 15.06
N ALA A 177 -6.72 4.42 15.33
CA ALA A 177 -5.99 5.68 15.42
C ALA A 177 -5.49 6.09 14.03
N GLU A 178 -5.93 7.23 13.53
CA GLU A 178 -5.51 7.77 12.25
C GLU A 178 -4.35 8.74 12.40
N LYS A 179 -3.55 8.90 11.32
CA LYS A 179 -2.41 9.82 11.25
C LYS A 179 -1.39 9.63 12.38
N VAL A 180 -1.13 8.37 12.72
CA VAL A 180 -0.03 8.02 13.63
C VAL A 180 1.30 8.13 12.85
N GLU A 181 2.12 9.12 13.21
CA GLU A 181 3.36 9.46 12.50
C GLU A 181 4.64 9.11 13.28
N THR A 182 4.51 8.85 14.57
CA THR A 182 5.65 8.57 15.47
C THR A 182 5.42 7.36 16.37
N ILE A 183 6.53 6.76 16.84
CA ILE A 183 6.50 5.65 17.81
C ILE A 183 5.82 6.06 19.13
N ASP A 184 5.98 7.32 19.53
CA ASP A 184 5.43 7.82 20.78
C ASP A 184 3.91 7.99 20.68
N GLN A 185 3.40 8.46 19.53
CA GLN A 185 1.96 8.44 19.24
C GLN A 185 1.40 7.01 19.22
N PHE A 186 2.10 6.07 18.58
CA PHE A 186 1.68 4.66 18.58
C PHE A 186 1.57 4.09 20.01
N LYS A 187 2.61 4.26 20.83
CA LYS A 187 2.61 3.82 22.22
C LYS A 187 1.49 4.47 23.03
N LEU A 188 1.30 5.77 22.86
CA LEU A 188 0.24 6.52 23.54
C LEU A 188 -1.15 5.96 23.19
N CYS A 189 -1.45 5.80 21.90
CA CYS A 189 -2.73 5.25 21.44
C CYS A 189 -2.92 3.81 21.93
N ARG A 190 -1.85 3.00 21.90
CA ARG A 190 -1.89 1.64 22.45
C ARG A 190 -2.21 1.62 23.94
N ASP A 191 -1.58 2.48 24.73
CA ASP A 191 -1.81 2.56 26.16
C ASP A 191 -3.23 3.07 26.48
N TYR A 192 -3.86 3.81 25.56
CA TYR A 192 -5.28 4.19 25.60
C TYR A 192 -6.25 3.13 25.05
N GLY A 193 -5.71 1.98 24.61
CA GLY A 193 -6.50 0.82 24.22
C GLY A 193 -7.03 0.87 22.80
N PHE A 194 -6.32 1.54 21.89
CA PHE A 194 -6.61 1.45 20.46
C PHE A 194 -6.30 0.04 19.91
N ASP A 195 -7.15 -0.43 19.01
CA ASP A 195 -7.05 -1.77 18.42
C ASP A 195 -6.33 -1.75 17.07
N TYR A 196 -6.57 -0.69 16.29
CA TYR A 196 -6.05 -0.53 14.95
C TYR A 196 -5.34 0.81 14.78
N TYR A 197 -4.46 0.87 13.80
CA TYR A 197 -3.63 2.04 13.56
C TYR A 197 -3.36 2.27 12.08
N GLN A 198 -3.39 3.54 11.68
CA GLN A 198 -3.14 3.99 10.33
C GLN A 198 -2.28 5.26 10.38
N GLY A 199 -1.27 5.33 9.52
CA GLY A 199 -0.39 6.49 9.45
C GLY A 199 1.02 6.18 8.98
N TYR A 200 1.77 7.24 8.68
CA TYR A 200 3.08 7.14 8.04
C TYR A 200 4.15 6.46 8.93
N TYR A 201 3.93 6.40 10.25
CA TYR A 201 4.78 5.66 11.17
C TYR A 201 4.96 4.20 10.74
N PHE A 202 3.88 3.56 10.33
CA PHE A 202 3.81 2.12 10.07
C PHE A 202 4.37 1.70 8.72
N ALA A 203 4.67 2.67 7.86
CA ALA A 203 5.51 2.47 6.70
C ALA A 203 7.01 2.54 7.05
N LYS A 204 7.40 2.64 8.33
CA LYS A 204 8.81 2.63 8.77
C LYS A 204 9.02 1.45 9.73
N PRO A 205 10.14 0.71 9.66
CA PRO A 205 10.42 -0.34 10.63
C PRO A 205 10.68 0.30 12.00
N ASP A 206 10.37 -0.43 13.07
CA ASP A 206 10.75 -0.11 14.45
C ASP A 206 12.29 -0.04 14.59
N VAL A 207 12.87 1.11 14.27
CA VAL A 207 14.29 1.39 14.53
C VAL A 207 14.35 2.29 15.76
N LEU A 208 14.59 1.67 16.91
CA LEU A 208 15.17 2.36 18.07
C LEU A 208 16.38 3.15 17.55
N GLN A 209 16.31 4.48 17.65
CA GLN A 209 17.38 5.41 17.28
C GLN A 209 18.75 4.84 17.71
N GLY A 210 19.67 4.71 16.75
CA GLY A 210 21.08 4.42 17.01
C GLY A 210 21.55 2.98 16.77
N LYS A 211 20.74 2.07 16.22
CA LYS A 211 21.27 0.76 15.77
C LYS A 211 21.94 0.87 14.41
N LYS A 212 23.21 0.46 14.33
CA LYS A 212 23.94 0.19 13.07
C LYS A 212 23.12 -0.77 12.20
N LEU A 213 23.22 -0.61 10.87
CA LEU A 213 22.67 -1.55 9.88
C LEU A 213 22.89 -3.00 10.33
N SER A 214 21.86 -3.85 10.23
CA SER A 214 22.02 -5.27 10.56
C SER A 214 23.10 -5.88 9.65
N ALA A 215 23.86 -6.85 10.16
CA ALA A 215 24.91 -7.51 9.39
C ALA A 215 24.37 -8.09 8.06
N SER A 216 23.15 -8.66 8.09
CA SER A 216 22.47 -9.16 6.91
C SER A 216 22.13 -8.06 5.90
N CYS A 217 21.65 -6.88 6.35
CA CYS A 217 21.40 -5.74 5.46
C CYS A 217 22.69 -5.24 4.79
N VAL A 218 23.79 -5.18 5.53
CA VAL A 218 25.10 -4.79 4.98
C VAL A 218 25.56 -5.78 3.91
N ILE A 219 25.43 -7.08 4.15
CA ILE A 219 25.78 -8.12 3.19
C ILE A 219 24.91 -8.00 1.93
N ILE A 220 23.59 -7.81 2.07
CA ILE A 220 22.69 -7.62 0.94
C ILE A 220 23.09 -6.39 0.11
N MET A 221 23.38 -5.25 0.75
CA MET A 221 23.84 -4.04 0.04
C MET A 221 25.16 -4.27 -0.71
N GLN A 222 26.11 -4.98 -0.10
CA GLN A 222 27.38 -5.32 -0.74
C GLN A 222 27.16 -6.20 -1.97
N ILE A 223 26.27 -7.20 -1.88
CA ILE A 223 25.92 -8.05 -3.03
C ILE A 223 25.24 -7.22 -4.13
N LEU A 224 24.32 -6.32 -3.79
CA LEU A 224 23.70 -5.43 -4.76
C LEU A 224 24.72 -4.55 -5.48
N ALA A 225 25.68 -3.99 -4.74
CA ALA A 225 26.77 -3.19 -5.32
C ALA A 225 27.66 -4.02 -6.27
N LEU A 226 27.93 -5.29 -5.94
CA LEU A 226 28.67 -6.21 -6.81
C LEU A 226 27.91 -6.50 -8.11
N ILE A 227 26.61 -6.79 -8.03
CA ILE A 227 25.77 -7.04 -9.22
C ILE A 227 25.75 -5.80 -10.11
N ILE A 228 25.60 -4.61 -9.55
CA ILE A 228 25.61 -3.34 -10.30
C ILE A 228 26.94 -3.12 -11.03
N LYS A 229 28.06 -3.53 -10.41
CA LYS A 229 29.41 -3.45 -11.01
C LYS A 229 29.70 -4.54 -12.03
N GLY A 230 28.79 -5.50 -12.25
CA GLY A 230 29.03 -6.64 -13.14
C GLY A 230 30.06 -7.63 -12.59
N ALA A 231 30.10 -7.80 -11.26
CA ALA A 231 30.93 -8.81 -10.61
C ALA A 231 30.57 -10.23 -11.06
N ASN A 232 31.53 -11.15 -10.98
CA ASN A 232 31.28 -12.54 -11.36
C ASN A 232 30.50 -13.31 -10.28
N ASN A 233 29.86 -14.41 -10.67
CA ASN A 233 29.06 -15.24 -9.75
C ASN A 233 29.87 -15.77 -8.56
N TYR A 234 31.18 -15.98 -8.70
CA TYR A 234 32.01 -16.49 -7.59
C TYR A 234 32.12 -15.46 -6.47
N GLU A 235 32.32 -14.19 -6.81
CA GLU A 235 32.35 -13.09 -5.84
C GLU A 235 31.00 -12.95 -5.14
N ILE A 236 29.90 -12.99 -5.88
CA ILE A 236 28.54 -12.93 -5.32
C ILE A 236 28.30 -14.08 -4.33
N VAL A 237 28.64 -15.33 -4.69
CA VAL A 237 28.52 -16.49 -3.79
C VAL A 237 29.36 -16.30 -2.52
N ARG A 238 30.56 -15.73 -2.63
CA ARG A 238 31.44 -15.51 -1.47
C ARG A 238 30.81 -14.59 -0.43
N PHE A 239 30.07 -13.55 -0.86
CA PHE A 239 29.34 -12.68 0.06
C PHE A 239 28.09 -13.35 0.62
N ILE A 240 27.32 -14.06 -0.21
CA ILE A 240 26.14 -14.81 0.27
C ILE A 240 26.51 -15.82 1.36
N LYS A 241 27.66 -16.50 1.22
CA LYS A 241 28.17 -17.46 2.22
C LYS A 241 28.52 -16.86 3.59
N GLN A 242 28.66 -15.53 3.69
CA GLN A 242 28.90 -14.86 4.97
C GLN A 242 27.64 -14.86 5.86
N ASP A 243 26.47 -15.05 5.25
CA ASP A 243 25.19 -15.12 5.95
C ASP A 243 24.48 -16.45 5.64
N VAL A 244 24.41 -17.32 6.65
CA VAL A 244 23.77 -18.64 6.53
C VAL A 244 22.28 -18.53 6.27
N ALA A 245 21.59 -17.53 6.86
CA ALA A 245 20.17 -17.33 6.64
C ALA A 245 19.91 -16.91 5.19
N LEU A 246 20.70 -15.97 4.65
CA LEU A 246 20.62 -15.56 3.25
C LEU A 246 20.87 -16.73 2.28
N SER A 247 21.86 -17.57 2.59
CA SER A 247 22.16 -18.77 1.81
C SER A 247 20.98 -19.75 1.76
N LEU A 248 20.33 -19.99 2.91
CA LEU A 248 19.17 -20.87 3.00
C LEU A 248 17.95 -20.27 2.29
N MET A 249 17.69 -18.97 2.43
CA MET A 249 16.58 -18.31 1.76
C MET A 249 16.74 -18.34 0.23
N LEU A 250 17.95 -18.12 -0.30
CA LEU A 250 18.19 -18.22 -1.74
C LEU A 250 17.95 -19.65 -2.26
N LEU A 251 18.42 -20.66 -1.54
CA LEU A 251 18.19 -22.06 -1.91
C LEU A 251 16.70 -22.42 -1.85
N ARG A 252 15.95 -21.90 -0.87
CA ARG A 252 14.50 -22.13 -0.81
C ARG A 252 13.79 -21.51 -2.00
N LEU A 253 14.07 -20.23 -2.28
CA LEU A 253 13.48 -19.49 -3.40
C LEU A 253 13.59 -20.24 -4.72
N VAL A 254 14.78 -20.74 -5.07
CA VAL A 254 14.98 -21.44 -6.35
C VAL A 254 14.33 -22.83 -6.39
N ASN A 255 13.95 -23.37 -5.23
CA ASN A 255 13.27 -24.65 -5.08
C ASN A 255 11.74 -24.50 -4.87
N THR A 256 11.21 -23.27 -4.84
CA THR A 256 9.77 -23.03 -4.80
C THR A 256 9.11 -23.52 -6.10
N PRO A 257 7.92 -24.16 -6.05
CA PRO A 257 7.25 -24.72 -7.24
C PRO A 257 7.03 -23.74 -8.39
N LEU A 258 6.94 -22.43 -8.07
CA LEU A 258 6.83 -21.32 -9.03
C LEU A 258 7.99 -21.23 -10.03
N CYS A 259 9.18 -21.72 -9.67
CA CYS A 259 10.32 -21.74 -10.58
C CYS A 259 10.26 -22.89 -11.60
N GLY A 260 9.27 -23.79 -11.52
CA GLY A 260 8.97 -24.79 -12.55
C GLY A 260 9.97 -25.95 -12.67
N PHE A 261 10.86 -26.13 -11.69
CA PHE A 261 11.94 -27.12 -11.77
C PHE A 261 11.56 -28.48 -11.20
N ARG A 262 11.93 -29.55 -11.92
CA ARG A 262 11.76 -30.96 -11.49
C ARG A 262 12.93 -31.50 -10.66
N ARG A 263 14.03 -30.74 -10.49
CA ARG A 263 15.24 -31.16 -9.77
C ARG A 263 15.59 -30.16 -8.68
N HIS A 264 15.83 -30.67 -7.47
CA HIS A 264 16.22 -29.89 -6.31
C HIS A 264 17.61 -29.28 -6.47
N ILE A 265 17.73 -27.96 -6.33
CA ILE A 265 18.97 -27.19 -6.40
C ILE A 265 19.60 -27.15 -5.00
N ALA A 266 20.81 -27.67 -4.85
CA ALA A 266 21.50 -27.78 -3.56
C ALA A 266 22.71 -26.84 -3.41
N SER A 267 23.08 -26.07 -4.45
CA SER A 267 24.27 -25.20 -4.41
C SER A 267 23.96 -23.76 -4.80
N LEU A 268 24.61 -22.82 -4.11
CA LEU A 268 24.46 -21.38 -4.38
C LEU A 268 24.88 -21.01 -5.80
N SER A 269 25.94 -21.63 -6.32
CA SER A 269 26.41 -21.39 -7.69
C SER A 269 25.37 -21.80 -8.74
N GLN A 270 24.68 -22.94 -8.53
CA GLN A 270 23.58 -23.36 -9.40
C GLN A 270 22.36 -22.44 -9.23
N ALA A 271 22.04 -22.05 -7.99
CA ALA A 271 20.95 -21.12 -7.71
C ALA A 271 21.13 -19.80 -8.45
N LEU A 272 22.34 -19.21 -8.41
CA LEU A 272 22.65 -17.98 -9.13
C LEU A 272 22.55 -18.14 -10.65
N LEU A 273 23.03 -19.27 -11.20
CA LEU A 273 23.01 -19.51 -12.64
C LEU A 273 21.57 -19.67 -13.16
N VAL A 274 20.72 -20.34 -12.38
CA VAL A 274 19.31 -20.55 -12.70
C VAL A 274 18.50 -19.25 -12.59
N LEU A 275 18.72 -18.49 -11.51
CA LEU A 275 17.93 -17.31 -11.19
C LEU A 275 18.36 -16.09 -12.02
N GLY A 276 19.67 -15.98 -12.29
CA GLY A 276 20.28 -14.88 -13.04
C GLY A 276 20.31 -13.56 -12.29
N ASP A 277 21.16 -12.64 -12.76
CA ASP A 277 21.45 -11.37 -12.07
C ASP A 277 20.20 -10.49 -11.86
N ARG A 278 19.31 -10.47 -12.87
CA ARG A 278 18.10 -9.65 -12.85
C ARG A 278 17.15 -10.07 -11.73
N GLN A 279 16.84 -11.37 -11.62
CA GLN A 279 15.93 -11.85 -10.57
C GLN A 279 16.61 -11.78 -9.20
N LEU A 280 17.94 -12.01 -9.14
CA LEU A 280 18.69 -12.00 -7.88
C LEU A 280 18.67 -10.61 -7.27
N LYS A 281 18.95 -9.60 -8.10
CA LYS A 281 18.90 -8.20 -7.71
C LYS A 281 17.52 -7.83 -7.15
N ARG A 282 16.43 -8.22 -7.82
CA ARG A 282 15.06 -7.94 -7.37
C ARG A 282 14.76 -8.61 -6.03
N TRP A 283 15.06 -9.90 -5.92
CA TRP A 283 14.85 -10.64 -4.68
C TRP A 283 15.62 -10.01 -3.51
N LEU A 284 16.91 -9.70 -3.70
CA LEU A 284 17.73 -9.02 -2.68
C LEU A 284 17.16 -7.65 -2.29
N GLN A 285 16.67 -6.87 -3.26
CA GLN A 285 16.06 -5.57 -3.03
C GLN A 285 14.79 -5.65 -2.18
N ILE A 286 13.95 -6.65 -2.40
CA ILE A 286 12.76 -6.89 -1.57
C ILE A 286 13.15 -7.44 -0.20
N LEU A 287 14.12 -8.35 -0.15
CA LEU A 287 14.61 -8.98 1.08
C LEU A 287 15.16 -7.96 2.09
N LEU A 288 15.66 -6.81 1.63
CA LEU A 288 16.05 -5.69 2.50
C LEU A 288 14.92 -5.29 3.47
N TYR A 289 13.67 -5.38 3.03
CA TYR A 289 12.47 -4.99 3.78
C TYR A 289 11.83 -6.13 4.58
N ALA A 290 12.17 -7.37 4.27
CA ALA A 290 11.65 -8.57 4.95
C ALA A 290 12.27 -8.82 6.33
N ASN A 291 13.30 -8.06 6.71
CA ASN A 291 14.04 -8.09 7.98
C ASN A 291 14.05 -9.45 8.72
N PRO A 292 14.89 -10.42 8.31
CA PRO A 292 14.89 -11.78 8.86
C PRO A 292 15.37 -11.87 10.32
N ASN A 293 15.87 -10.78 10.92
CA ASN A 293 16.44 -10.75 12.26
C ASN A 293 15.56 -10.05 13.31
N SER A 294 14.43 -9.45 12.92
CA SER A 294 13.45 -8.98 13.88
C SER A 294 12.72 -10.19 14.45
N ASN A 295 12.76 -10.35 15.77
CA ASN A 295 11.97 -11.33 16.55
C ASN A 295 10.45 -11.17 16.40
N ARG A 296 9.97 -10.38 15.42
CA ARG A 296 8.57 -10.19 15.06
C ARG A 296 8.29 -11.01 13.82
N GLN A 297 7.62 -12.13 14.05
CA GLN A 297 7.14 -13.11 13.08
C GLN A 297 5.93 -12.53 12.33
N SER A 298 6.11 -11.43 11.58
CA SER A 298 5.01 -10.89 10.78
C SER A 298 5.43 -10.87 9.33
N ALA A 299 4.94 -11.88 8.61
CA ALA A 299 5.19 -12.15 7.19
C ALA A 299 4.58 -11.11 6.22
N SER A 300 4.24 -9.92 6.71
CA SER A 300 3.52 -8.87 5.97
C SER A 300 3.95 -7.47 6.41
N SER A 301 5.25 -7.16 6.31
CA SER A 301 5.75 -5.80 6.54
C SER A 301 5.11 -4.81 5.55
N PRO A 302 4.34 -3.80 5.99
CA PRO A 302 3.70 -2.83 5.10
C PRO A 302 4.70 -2.10 4.22
N LEU A 303 5.88 -1.80 4.78
CA LEU A 303 6.97 -1.17 4.03
C LEU A 303 7.52 -2.08 2.93
N MET A 304 7.56 -3.39 3.13
CA MET A 304 7.95 -4.34 2.09
C MET A 304 6.94 -4.35 0.93
N ILE A 305 5.65 -4.41 1.23
CA ILE A 305 4.59 -4.40 0.21
C ILE A 305 4.61 -3.07 -0.56
N LEU A 306 4.80 -1.96 0.14
CA LEU A 306 4.94 -0.64 -0.48
C LEU A 306 6.17 -0.58 -1.40
N ALA A 307 7.33 -1.05 -0.93
CA ALA A 307 8.55 -1.10 -1.75
C ALA A 307 8.39 -1.98 -2.98
N ALA A 308 7.78 -3.15 -2.82
CA ALA A 308 7.49 -4.07 -3.90
C ALA A 308 6.55 -3.43 -4.94
N THR A 309 5.44 -2.87 -4.46
CA THR A 309 4.44 -2.17 -5.29
C THR A 309 5.08 -1.02 -6.06
N ARG A 310 5.80 -0.13 -5.37
CA ARG A 310 6.43 1.05 -5.96
C ARG A 310 7.48 0.68 -7.00
N GLY A 311 8.32 -0.31 -6.70
CA GLY A 311 9.28 -0.88 -7.64
C GLY A 311 8.61 -1.38 -8.92
N LYS A 312 7.60 -2.25 -8.77
CA LYS A 312 6.87 -2.84 -9.90
C LYS A 312 6.12 -1.78 -10.71
N MET A 313 5.55 -0.77 -10.06
CA MET A 313 4.86 0.32 -10.73
C MET A 313 5.84 1.16 -11.58
N CYS A 314 6.97 1.57 -11.02
CA CYS A 314 8.02 2.28 -11.79
C CYS A 314 8.52 1.44 -12.97
N GLU A 315 8.69 0.13 -12.78
CA GLU A 315 9.08 -0.80 -13.84
C GLU A 315 8.08 -0.81 -15.00
N LEU A 316 6.81 -1.05 -14.68
CA LEU A 316 5.73 -1.18 -15.67
C LEU A 316 5.50 0.13 -16.42
N LEU A 317 5.51 1.27 -15.72
CA LEU A 317 5.44 2.57 -16.36
C LEU A 317 6.63 2.78 -17.30
N SER A 318 7.85 2.44 -16.87
CA SER A 318 9.03 2.52 -17.74
C SER A 318 8.92 1.61 -18.97
N GLN A 319 8.32 0.43 -18.85
CA GLN A 319 8.11 -0.50 -19.98
C GLN A 319 7.09 0.05 -20.96
N LYS A 320 5.99 0.64 -20.48
CA LYS A 320 4.99 1.29 -21.34
C LYS A 320 5.55 2.51 -22.07
N ILE A 321 6.24 3.39 -21.34
CA ILE A 321 6.76 4.64 -21.92
C ILE A 321 7.97 4.38 -22.83
N GLN A 322 8.83 3.41 -22.50
CA GLN A 322 10.05 3.11 -23.26
C GLN A 322 10.21 1.60 -23.56
N PRO A 323 9.30 1.00 -24.36
CA PRO A 323 9.23 -0.46 -24.56
C PRO A 323 10.46 -1.05 -25.24
N ARG A 324 11.23 -0.25 -25.98
CA ARG A 324 12.45 -0.68 -26.68
C ARG A 324 13.71 -0.65 -25.80
N ARG A 325 13.60 -0.43 -24.49
CA ARG A 325 14.74 -0.26 -23.57
C ARG A 325 14.58 -1.07 -22.27
N PRO A 326 14.71 -2.40 -22.30
CA PRO A 326 14.45 -3.27 -21.13
C PRO A 326 15.35 -2.94 -19.93
N ASN A 327 16.62 -2.59 -20.15
CA ASN A 327 17.55 -2.22 -19.06
C ASN A 327 17.05 -1.01 -18.24
N LYS A 328 16.23 -0.14 -18.84
CA LYS A 328 15.65 1.00 -18.12
C LYS A 328 14.54 0.59 -17.16
N SER A 329 13.80 -0.47 -17.47
CA SER A 329 12.76 -0.98 -16.57
C SER A 329 13.34 -1.54 -15.26
N ASP A 330 14.50 -2.21 -15.33
CA ASP A 330 15.21 -2.69 -14.13
C ASP A 330 15.77 -1.55 -13.28
N THR A 331 16.20 -0.46 -13.92
CA THR A 331 16.61 0.76 -13.23
C THR A 331 15.41 1.45 -12.57
N ALA A 332 14.27 1.53 -13.25
CA ALA A 332 13.04 2.09 -12.70
C ALA A 332 12.54 1.29 -11.49
N PHE A 333 12.58 -0.06 -11.58
CA PHE A 333 12.30 -0.93 -10.43
C PHE A 333 13.19 -0.60 -9.24
N MET A 334 14.50 -0.48 -9.47
CA MET A 334 15.47 -0.15 -8.43
C MET A 334 15.22 1.22 -7.80
N VAL A 335 14.88 2.24 -8.60
CA VAL A 335 14.52 3.57 -8.10
C VAL A 335 13.29 3.49 -7.20
N GLY A 336 12.23 2.78 -7.63
CA GLY A 336 11.04 2.58 -6.82
C GLY A 336 11.35 1.91 -5.48
N VAL A 337 12.09 0.79 -5.48
CA VAL A 337 12.42 0.08 -4.24
C VAL A 337 13.36 0.88 -3.33
N LEU A 338 14.40 1.54 -3.89
CA LEU A 338 15.40 2.25 -3.07
C LEU A 338 14.87 3.57 -2.48
N SER A 339 13.77 4.10 -3.02
CA SER A 339 13.13 5.33 -2.53
C SER A 339 12.56 5.25 -1.11
N LEU A 340 12.50 4.04 -0.53
CA LEU A 340 12.03 3.78 0.84
C LEU A 340 13.14 3.36 1.79
N THR A 341 14.40 3.47 1.36
CA THR A 341 15.54 3.03 2.18
C THR A 341 15.84 3.95 3.35
N ASP A 342 15.50 5.23 3.24
CA ASP A 342 15.52 6.18 4.34
C ASP A 342 14.54 5.76 5.45
N ALA A 343 13.32 5.39 5.08
CA ALA A 343 12.33 4.81 5.98
C ALA A 343 12.84 3.51 6.60
N LEU A 344 13.47 2.63 5.81
CA LEU A 344 14.00 1.34 6.27
C LEU A 344 15.14 1.47 7.28
N PHE A 345 16.10 2.38 7.04
CA PHE A 345 17.31 2.49 7.85
C PHE A 345 17.25 3.60 8.89
N ASN A 346 16.23 4.47 8.83
CA ASN A 346 16.15 5.70 9.61
C ASN A 346 17.41 6.57 9.43
N LEU A 347 17.86 6.69 8.18
CA LEU A 347 19.02 7.46 7.73
C LEU A 347 18.60 8.38 6.59
N GLU A 348 19.39 9.42 6.33
CA GLU A 348 19.20 10.20 5.11
C GLU A 348 19.45 9.32 3.88
N ILE A 349 18.57 9.40 2.88
CA ILE A 349 18.70 8.61 1.65
C ILE A 349 20.05 8.87 0.94
N ALA A 350 20.62 10.07 1.10
CA ALA A 350 21.94 10.42 0.57
C ALA A 350 23.07 9.53 1.11
N ASP A 351 23.03 9.21 2.41
CA ASP A 351 24.03 8.35 3.05
C ASP A 351 23.93 6.91 2.56
N VAL A 352 22.69 6.40 2.42
CA VAL A 352 22.43 5.04 1.93
C VAL A 352 22.92 4.89 0.49
N ILE A 353 22.55 5.84 -0.37
CA ILE A 353 22.91 5.82 -1.79
C ILE A 353 24.41 6.03 -2.02
N GLY A 354 25.08 6.79 -1.13
CA GLY A 354 26.53 6.91 -1.10
C GLY A 354 27.24 5.57 -0.95
N GLN A 355 26.69 4.65 -0.16
CA GLN A 355 27.32 3.35 0.12
C GLN A 355 27.14 2.33 -1.01
N ILE A 356 25.99 2.33 -1.70
CA ILE A 356 25.67 1.35 -2.75
C ILE A 356 26.42 1.67 -4.06
N GLY A 357 26.72 2.95 -4.33
CA GLY A 357 27.43 3.36 -5.55
C GLY A 357 26.58 3.24 -6.82
N VAL A 358 25.37 3.79 -6.79
CA VAL A 358 24.42 3.79 -7.93
C VAL A 358 24.84 4.77 -9.04
N SER A 359 24.25 4.61 -10.24
CA SER A 359 24.45 5.53 -11.37
C SER A 359 23.91 6.94 -11.09
N ILE A 360 24.39 7.93 -11.84
CA ILE A 360 23.96 9.34 -11.69
C ILE A 360 22.44 9.49 -11.86
N GLU A 361 21.84 8.80 -12.82
CA GLU A 361 20.40 8.85 -13.10
C GLU A 361 19.56 8.38 -11.89
N ILE A 362 20.06 7.38 -11.16
CA ILE A 362 19.38 6.82 -9.97
C ILE A 362 19.56 7.78 -8.80
N ARG A 363 20.75 8.34 -8.64
CA ARG A 363 21.03 9.34 -7.61
C ARG A 363 20.13 10.58 -7.80
N GLU A 364 20.04 11.11 -9.01
CA GLU A 364 19.20 12.27 -9.33
C GLU A 364 17.71 12.00 -9.11
N ALA A 365 17.25 10.79 -9.44
CA ALA A 365 15.87 10.38 -9.18
C ALA A 365 15.57 10.29 -7.68
N LEU A 366 16.46 9.69 -6.89
CA LEU A 366 16.25 9.45 -5.47
C LEU A 366 16.50 10.69 -4.59
N LEU A 367 17.38 11.60 -4.98
CA LEU A 367 17.70 12.79 -4.19
C LEU A 367 16.89 14.02 -4.58
N SER A 368 16.68 14.22 -5.88
CA SER A 368 16.08 15.45 -6.41
C SER A 368 14.79 15.23 -7.19
N ARG A 369 14.31 13.98 -7.30
CA ARG A 369 13.17 13.61 -8.17
C ARG A 369 13.34 14.12 -9.61
N ALA A 370 14.59 14.19 -10.07
CA ALA A 370 14.94 14.74 -11.37
C ALA A 370 15.11 13.66 -12.45
N GLY A 371 15.03 14.09 -13.71
CA GLY A 371 15.16 13.22 -14.87
C GLY A 371 14.00 12.25 -15.05
N PHE A 372 14.17 11.30 -15.96
CA PHE A 372 13.12 10.35 -16.34
C PHE A 372 12.64 9.50 -15.15
N TYR A 373 13.57 8.89 -14.40
CA TYR A 373 13.20 8.04 -13.26
C TYR A 373 12.68 8.85 -12.07
N GLY A 374 13.15 10.08 -11.88
CA GLY A 374 12.64 10.96 -10.84
C GLY A 374 11.20 11.39 -11.09
N GLY A 375 10.87 11.71 -12.35
CA GLY A 375 9.49 11.98 -12.76
C GLY A 375 8.56 10.78 -12.61
N LEU A 376 9.03 9.56 -12.95
CA LEU A 376 8.26 8.33 -12.72
C LEU A 376 8.03 8.09 -11.22
N LEU A 377 9.07 8.24 -10.41
CA LEU A 377 8.97 8.07 -8.97
C LEU A 377 7.99 9.06 -8.35
N LEU A 378 8.07 10.34 -8.72
CA LEU A 378 7.16 11.38 -8.24
C LEU A 378 5.71 11.10 -8.65
N LEU A 379 5.49 10.59 -9.87
CA LEU A 379 4.16 10.20 -10.33
C LEU A 379 3.60 9.05 -9.48
N VAL A 380 4.39 8.02 -9.20
CA VAL A 380 3.98 6.91 -8.33
C VAL A 380 3.73 7.38 -6.89
N GLU A 381 4.63 8.17 -6.31
CA GLU A 381 4.48 8.73 -4.96
C GLU A 381 3.24 9.61 -4.85
N SER A 382 2.87 10.35 -5.90
CA SER A 382 1.66 11.19 -5.90
C SER A 382 0.36 10.38 -5.84
N ALA A 383 0.36 9.15 -6.33
CA ALA A 383 -0.78 8.24 -6.21
C ALA A 383 -0.91 7.67 -4.79
N GLU A 384 0.18 7.65 -4.02
CA GLU A 384 0.21 7.21 -2.62
C GLU A 384 -0.07 8.37 -1.65
N LYS A 385 0.44 9.58 -1.98
CA LYS A 385 0.35 10.82 -1.20
C LYS A 385 -0.17 11.95 -2.10
N PRO A 386 -1.49 12.15 -2.15
CA PRO A 386 -2.11 13.15 -3.02
C PRO A 386 -1.63 14.58 -2.78
N GLU A 387 -1.12 14.89 -1.58
CA GLU A 387 -0.63 16.23 -1.21
C GLU A 387 0.67 16.59 -1.94
N LEU A 388 1.36 15.61 -2.54
CA LEU A 388 2.62 15.84 -3.25
C LEU A 388 2.44 16.60 -4.57
N LEU A 389 1.32 16.42 -5.26
CA LEU A 389 1.05 17.06 -6.55
C LEU A 389 -0.38 17.60 -6.60
N SER A 390 -0.53 18.83 -7.09
CA SER A 390 -1.86 19.33 -7.44
C SER A 390 -2.45 18.52 -8.60
N PRO A 391 -3.78 18.39 -8.72
CA PRO A 391 -4.42 17.68 -9.83
C PRO A 391 -3.98 18.17 -11.22
N ALA A 392 -3.77 19.49 -11.35
CA ALA A 392 -3.26 20.09 -12.59
C ALA A 392 -1.84 19.60 -12.92
N ARG A 393 -0.96 19.51 -11.92
CA ARG A 393 0.43 19.05 -12.11
C ARG A 393 0.48 17.55 -12.42
N LEU A 394 -0.38 16.76 -11.79
CA LEU A 394 -0.52 15.32 -12.05
C LEU A 394 -0.91 15.05 -13.50
N ASN A 395 -1.91 15.76 -14.02
CA ASN A 395 -2.33 15.65 -15.42
C ASN A 395 -1.27 16.14 -16.42
N GLU A 396 -0.54 17.20 -16.07
CA GLU A 396 0.62 17.63 -16.85
C GLU A 396 1.68 16.52 -16.93
N MET A 397 1.97 15.85 -15.81
CA MET A 397 2.94 14.75 -15.77
C MET A 397 2.47 13.54 -16.57
N LEU A 398 1.20 13.13 -16.44
CA LEU A 398 0.63 12.06 -17.28
C LEU A 398 0.76 12.40 -18.77
N SER A 399 0.44 13.64 -19.15
CA SER A 399 0.56 14.11 -20.54
C SER A 399 2.02 14.09 -21.02
N ASN A 400 2.96 14.54 -20.19
CA ASN A 400 4.39 14.53 -20.50
C ASN A 400 4.94 13.10 -20.70
N PHE A 401 4.38 12.13 -19.98
CA PHE A 401 4.69 10.71 -20.15
C PHE A 401 3.86 10.02 -21.23
N GLN A 402 2.93 10.72 -21.87
CA GLN A 402 1.99 10.18 -22.86
C GLN A 402 1.19 8.99 -22.30
N LEU A 403 0.77 9.10 -21.04
CA LEU A 403 -0.04 8.11 -20.35
C LEU A 403 -1.46 8.62 -20.17
N SER A 404 -2.45 7.77 -20.45
CA SER A 404 -3.82 8.02 -19.98
C SER A 404 -3.97 7.66 -18.50
N ALA A 405 -5.01 8.19 -17.84
CA ALA A 405 -5.35 7.81 -16.48
C ALA A 405 -5.68 6.30 -16.39
N GLU A 406 -6.37 5.76 -17.40
CA GLU A 406 -6.70 4.33 -17.50
C GLU A 406 -5.43 3.45 -17.59
N GLU A 407 -4.44 3.86 -18.38
CA GLU A 407 -3.18 3.13 -18.49
C GLU A 407 -2.39 3.16 -17.18
N PHE A 408 -2.38 4.31 -16.51
CA PHE A 408 -1.75 4.44 -15.21
C PHE A 408 -2.43 3.57 -14.17
N TYR A 409 -3.76 3.56 -14.16
CA TYR A 409 -4.57 2.73 -13.27
C TYR A 409 -4.37 1.24 -13.51
N SER A 410 -4.34 0.81 -14.77
CA SER A 410 -4.04 -0.58 -15.14
C SER A 410 -2.68 -1.03 -14.61
N VAL A 411 -1.65 -0.18 -14.74
CA VAL A 411 -0.32 -0.44 -14.18
C VAL A 411 -0.34 -0.50 -12.66
N GLN A 412 -1.09 0.39 -12.02
CA GLN A 412 -1.24 0.42 -10.58
C GLN A 412 -1.83 -0.90 -10.06
N LYS A 413 -2.89 -1.41 -10.70
CA LYS A 413 -3.51 -2.69 -10.35
C LYS A 413 -2.54 -3.86 -10.45
N GLU A 414 -1.81 -3.98 -11.57
CA GLU A 414 -0.82 -5.06 -11.73
C GLU A 414 0.29 -4.97 -10.68
N ALA A 415 0.74 -3.76 -10.35
CA ALA A 415 1.72 -3.55 -9.28
C ALA A 415 1.17 -3.96 -7.92
N PHE A 416 -0.14 -3.79 -7.70
CA PHE A 416 -0.81 -4.15 -6.46
C PHE A 416 -0.90 -5.65 -6.25
N GLU A 417 -1.35 -6.37 -7.27
CA GLU A 417 -1.38 -7.84 -7.29
C GLU A 417 0.02 -8.42 -7.03
N TRP A 418 1.05 -7.85 -7.69
CA TRP A 418 2.42 -8.30 -7.49
C TRP A 418 2.92 -8.05 -6.06
N GLY A 419 2.70 -6.85 -5.50
CA GLY A 419 3.10 -6.54 -4.13
C GLY A 419 2.45 -7.46 -3.09
N ASN A 420 1.18 -7.81 -3.28
CA ASN A 420 0.46 -8.75 -2.42
C ASN A 420 1.05 -10.16 -2.53
N SER A 421 1.33 -10.63 -3.76
CA SER A 421 1.95 -11.94 -3.99
C SER A 421 3.34 -12.07 -3.36
N VAL A 422 4.10 -10.98 -3.26
CA VAL A 422 5.40 -10.96 -2.60
C VAL A 422 5.23 -11.23 -1.10
N SER A 423 4.21 -10.65 -0.46
CA SER A 423 3.89 -10.93 0.95
C SER A 423 3.47 -12.39 1.16
N GLU A 424 2.58 -12.90 0.30
CA GLU A 424 2.05 -14.27 0.40
C GLU A 424 3.12 -15.34 0.19
N ASN A 425 4.03 -15.14 -0.76
CA ASN A 425 5.13 -16.08 -0.99
C ASN A 425 6.11 -16.11 0.19
N MET A 426 6.32 -14.97 0.87
CA MET A 426 7.17 -14.93 2.06
C MET A 426 6.49 -15.49 3.31
N SER A 427 5.15 -15.54 3.36
CA SER A 427 4.37 -16.11 4.47
C SER A 427 4.11 -17.62 4.33
N ALA A 428 3.85 -18.11 3.11
CA ALA A 428 3.70 -19.55 2.82
C ALA A 428 4.99 -20.34 3.14
N ASP A 429 6.14 -19.68 3.09
CA ASP A 429 7.45 -20.20 3.47
C ASP A 429 7.59 -20.52 4.98
N GLU A 430 6.69 -20.02 5.84
CA GLU A 430 6.72 -20.27 7.29
C GLU A 430 5.80 -21.41 7.75
N GLN A 431 4.70 -21.68 7.04
CA GLN A 431 3.72 -22.72 7.42
C GLN A 431 4.21 -24.15 7.18
N SER A 432 5.29 -24.36 6.41
CA SER A 432 5.92 -25.68 6.23
C SER A 432 6.70 -26.19 7.47
N LYS A 433 6.63 -25.50 8.60
CA LYS A 433 7.32 -25.87 9.86
C LYS A 433 6.42 -26.49 10.94
N HIS A 434 5.16 -26.80 10.64
CA HIS A 434 4.27 -27.52 11.56
C HIS A 434 3.81 -28.86 11.01
#